data_AF-A0A7G3UVR2-F1
#
_entry.id   AF-A0A7G3UVR2-F1
#
_cell.length_a   1.000
_cell.length_b   1.000
_cell.length_c   1.000
_cell.angle_alpha   90.00
_cell.angle_beta   90.00
_cell.angle_gamma   90.00
#
_symmetry.space_group_name_H-M   'P 1'
#
loop_
_entity.id
_entity.type
_entity.pdbx_description
1 polymer ?
#
loop_
_entity_poly.entity_id
_entity_poly.type
_entity_poly.pdbx_seq_one_letter_code
_entity_poly.pdbx_strand_id
1 'polypeptide(L)'
;AQILIGSQLLFTAMAIHSSLRVAPPDLQQGGNSRLPYVHVPAVRMRTIVYIATAINSFLFPFTKHPLFLRSSGTGIEIGAFSTLLTLVTGGFWGRPMWGTFRVW
;
A
#
# COMPACT_ATOMS: atom_id res chain seq x y z
N ALA A 1 0.85 17.65 -5.08
CA ALA A 1 1.80 16.52 -4.90
C ALA A 1 2.12 16.34 -3.43
N GLN A 2 2.86 17.27 -2.79
CA GLN A 2 3.30 17.15 -1.40
C GLN A 2 2.16 16.95 -0.38
N ILE A 3 1.03 17.65 -0.53
CA ILE A 3 -0.13 17.47 0.35
C ILE A 3 -0.72 16.04 0.27
N LEU A 4 -0.77 15.46 -0.93
CA LEU A 4 -1.28 14.09 -1.15
C LEU A 4 -0.34 13.03 -0.57
N ILE A 5 0.97 13.22 -0.73
CA ILE A 5 1.99 12.33 -0.17
C ILE A 5 1.99 12.45 1.37
N GLY A 6 1.89 13.67 1.88
CA GLY A 6 1.80 13.94 3.32
C GLY A 6 0.55 13.32 3.94
N SER A 7 -0.61 13.45 3.30
CA SER A 7 -1.85 12.84 3.79
C SER A 7 -1.78 11.31 3.73
N GLN A 8 -1.21 10.72 2.68
CA GLN A 8 -0.99 9.28 2.60
C GLN A 8 -0.12 8.77 3.77
N LEU A 9 1.00 9.43 4.05
CA LEU A 9 1.89 9.04 5.14
C LEU A 9 1.17 9.11 6.49
N LEU A 10 0.38 10.17 6.71
CA LEU A 10 -0.41 10.35 7.92
C LEU A 10 -1.47 9.24 8.08
N PHE A 11 -2.25 8.94 7.04
CA PHE A 11 -3.25 7.86 7.10
C PHE A 11 -2.60 6.48 7.29
N THR A 12 -1.44 6.25 6.66
CA THR A 12 -0.69 5.01 6.84
C THR A 12 -0.20 4.87 8.28
N ALA A 13 0.32 5.94 8.87
CA ALA A 13 0.74 5.96 10.27
C ALA A 13 -0.45 5.71 11.21
N MET A 14 -1.59 6.36 10.97
CA MET A 14 -2.84 6.14 11.71
C MET A 14 -3.39 4.72 11.56
N ALA A 15 -3.21 4.08 10.41
CA ALA A 15 -3.61 2.69 10.19
C ALA A 15 -2.72 1.72 10.98
N ILE A 16 -1.39 1.92 10.96
CA ILE A 16 -0.43 1.08 11.70
C ILE A 16 -0.68 1.17 13.21
N HIS A 17 -0.50 2.35 13.78
CA HIS A 17 -1.60 3.00 14.45
C HIS A 17 -2.62 2.16 15.24
N SER A 18 -3.83 2.23 14.72
CA SER A 18 -5.02 1.54 15.16
C SER A 18 -4.89 0.01 15.05
N SER A 19 -4.20 -0.53 14.04
CA SER A 19 -4.05 -1.98 13.88
C SER A 19 -3.32 -2.64 15.05
N LEU A 20 -2.31 -1.98 15.62
CA LEU A 20 -1.52 -2.54 16.71
C LEU A 20 -2.26 -2.49 18.05
N ARG A 21 -3.13 -1.49 18.25
CA ARG A 21 -3.80 -1.22 19.53
C ARG A 21 -5.24 -1.72 19.61
N VAL A 22 -5.97 -1.69 18.50
CA VAL A 22 -7.43 -1.94 18.48
C VAL A 22 -7.75 -3.34 17.98
N ALA A 23 -6.94 -3.91 17.08
CA ALA A 23 -7.27 -5.20 16.49
C ALA A 23 -7.11 -6.35 17.50
N PRO A 24 -8.17 -7.16 17.71
CA PRO A 24 -8.10 -8.31 18.60
C PRO A 24 -7.12 -9.36 18.05
N PRO A 25 -6.33 -10.02 18.92
CA PRO A 25 -5.51 -11.14 18.50
C PRO A 25 -6.41 -12.32 18.10
N ASP A 26 -6.03 -13.03 17.04
CA ASP A 26 -6.71 -14.26 16.62
C ASP A 26 -6.21 -15.45 17.45
N LEU A 27 -7.06 -16.44 17.70
CA LEU A 27 -6.71 -17.66 18.42
C LEU A 27 -5.60 -18.46 17.72
N GLN A 28 -5.59 -18.50 16.39
CA GLN A 28 -4.61 -19.29 15.62
C GLN A 28 -3.32 -18.52 15.31
N GLN A 29 -3.40 -17.21 15.12
CA GLN A 29 -2.26 -16.37 14.70
C GLN A 29 -1.71 -15.48 15.83
N GLY A 30 -2.37 -15.45 16.99
CA GLY A 30 -2.00 -14.62 18.13
C GLY A 30 -1.91 -13.14 17.74
N GLY A 31 -0.83 -12.48 18.16
CA GLY A 31 -0.56 -11.08 17.83
C GLY A 31 -0.28 -10.81 16.33
N ASN A 32 0.07 -11.84 15.55
CA ASN A 32 0.37 -11.66 14.12
C ASN A 32 -0.88 -11.43 13.26
N SER A 33 -2.07 -11.72 13.79
CA SER A 33 -3.33 -11.38 13.13
C SER A 33 -3.52 -9.88 12.90
N ARG A 34 -2.74 -9.04 13.61
CA ARG A 34 -2.76 -7.58 13.49
C ARG A 34 -2.07 -7.06 12.22
N LEU A 35 -1.08 -7.77 11.69
CA LEU A 35 -0.34 -7.35 10.48
C LEU A 35 -1.23 -7.31 9.21
N PRO A 36 -2.09 -8.30 8.94
CA PRO A 36 -3.04 -8.27 7.82
C PRO A 36 -3.94 -7.03 7.76
N TYR A 37 -4.30 -6.45 8.91
CA TYR A 37 -5.09 -5.21 8.98
C TYR A 37 -4.36 -4.00 8.38
N VAL A 38 -3.02 -4.02 8.31
CA VAL A 38 -2.23 -3.02 7.59
C VAL A 38 -1.92 -3.49 6.18
N HIS A 39 -1.54 -4.75 6.03
CA HIS A 39 -1.08 -5.32 4.77
C HIS A 39 -2.18 -5.29 3.69
N VAL A 40 -3.39 -5.76 4.00
CA VAL A 40 -4.48 -5.89 3.02
C VAL A 40 -4.91 -4.52 2.47
N PRO A 41 -5.14 -3.48 3.29
CA PRO A 41 -5.38 -2.14 2.78
C PRO A 41 -4.21 -1.58 1.95
N ALA A 42 -2.96 -1.85 2.34
CA ALA A 42 -1.78 -1.40 1.59
C ALA A 42 -1.72 -2.04 0.19
N VAL A 43 -2.01 -3.35 0.08
CA VAL A 43 -2.11 -4.06 -1.20
C VAL A 43 -3.17 -3.42 -2.09
N ARG A 44 -4.36 -3.15 -1.54
CA ARG A 44 -5.47 -2.56 -2.29
C ARG A 44 -5.14 -1.16 -2.79
N MET A 45 -4.54 -0.33 -1.94
CA MET A 45 -4.14 1.04 -2.30
C MET A 45 -3.09 1.05 -3.42
N ARG A 46 -2.04 0.23 -3.30
CA ARG A 46 -1.04 0.06 -4.36
C ARG A 46 -1.70 -0.27 -5.70
N THR A 47 -2.57 -1.29 -5.72
CA THR A 47 -3.18 -1.78 -6.96
C THR A 47 -4.05 -0.70 -7.61
N ILE A 48 -4.88 -0.01 -6.84
CA ILE A 48 -5.73 1.08 -7.35
C ILE A 48 -4.87 2.21 -7.92
N VAL A 49 -3.82 2.62 -7.22
CA VAL A 49 -2.93 3.71 -7.64
C VAL A 49 -2.17 3.36 -8.91
N TYR A 50 -1.67 2.13 -9.05
CA TYR A 50 -1.01 1.70 -10.28
C TYR A 50 -1.96 1.59 -11.45
N ILE A 51 -3.21 1.13 -11.24
CA ILE A 51 -4.22 1.12 -12.31
C ILE A 51 -4.51 2.55 -12.76
N ALA A 52 -4.73 3.48 -11.84
CA ALA A 52 -4.97 4.89 -12.17
C ALA A 52 -3.78 5.51 -12.92
N THR A 53 -2.55 5.21 -12.49
CA THR A 53 -1.31 5.66 -13.14
C THR A 53 -1.17 5.08 -14.54
N ALA A 54 -1.49 3.79 -14.73
CA ALA A 54 -1.46 3.13 -16.03
C ALA A 54 -2.48 3.76 -17.00
N ILE A 55 -3.70 4.04 -16.54
CA ILE A 55 -4.74 4.72 -17.33
C ILE A 55 -4.28 6.13 -17.72
N ASN A 56 -3.76 6.91 -16.78
CA ASN A 56 -3.28 8.27 -17.07
C ASN A 56 -2.10 8.27 -18.06
N SER A 57 -1.18 7.33 -17.92
CA SER A 57 -0.05 7.18 -18.84
C SER A 57 -0.50 6.75 -20.24
N PHE A 58 -1.54 5.91 -20.31
CA PHE A 58 -2.15 5.48 -21.58
C PHE A 58 -2.95 6.60 -22.27
N LEU A 59 -3.65 7.46 -21.50
CA LEU A 59 -4.45 8.56 -22.04
C LEU A 59 -3.60 9.77 -22.47
N PHE A 60 -2.38 9.91 -21.93
CA PHE A 60 -1.51 11.04 -22.21
C PHE A 60 -1.16 11.23 -23.71
N PRO A 61 -0.80 10.19 -24.49
CA PRO A 61 -0.56 10.33 -25.93
C PRO A 61 -1.76 10.86 -26.72
N PHE A 62 -2.98 10.51 -26.31
CA PHE A 62 -4.21 10.90 -27.00
C PHE A 62 -4.66 12.31 -26.66
N THR A 63 -4.53 12.72 -25.40
CA THR A 63 -5.00 14.03 -24.91
C THR A 63 -3.92 15.09 -24.88
N LYS A 64 -2.63 14.69 -24.80
CA LYS A 64 -1.45 15.54 -24.60
C LYS A 64 -1.59 16.55 -23.44
N HIS A 65 -2.50 16.28 -22.51
CA HIS A 65 -2.82 17.22 -21.43
C HIS A 65 -1.79 17.07 -20.29
N PRO A 66 -1.16 18.16 -19.83
CA PRO A 66 -0.05 18.08 -18.87
C PRO A 66 -0.46 17.56 -17.48
N LEU A 67 -1.76 17.60 -17.16
CA LEU A 67 -2.27 17.05 -15.91
C LEU A 67 -2.08 15.53 -15.81
N PHE A 68 -2.18 14.78 -16.92
CA PHE A 68 -2.01 13.33 -16.90
C PHE A 68 -0.57 12.93 -16.55
N LEU A 69 0.42 13.69 -17.06
CA LEU A 69 1.83 13.47 -16.75
C LEU A 69 2.12 13.79 -15.27
N ARG A 70 1.62 14.94 -14.78
CA ARG A 70 1.80 15.34 -13.38
C ARG A 70 1.11 14.36 -12.41
N SER A 71 -0.11 13.93 -12.73
CA SER A 71 -0.86 12.97 -11.91
C SER A 71 -0.18 11.60 -11.88
N SER A 72 0.29 11.11 -13.03
CA SER A 72 1.03 9.84 -13.13
C SER A 72 2.32 9.88 -12.32
N GLY A 73 3.10 10.97 -12.40
CA GLY A 73 4.32 11.13 -11.59
C GLY A 73 4.05 10.99 -10.09
N THR A 74 3.05 11.73 -9.58
CA THR A 74 2.66 11.62 -8.17
C THR A 74 2.08 10.24 -7.81
N GLY A 75 1.35 9.60 -8.73
CA GLY A 75 0.79 8.27 -8.54
C GLY A 75 1.86 7.20 -8.40
N ILE A 76 2.94 7.29 -9.18
CA ILE A 76 4.07 6.35 -9.10
C ILE A 76 4.73 6.41 -7.72
N GLU A 77 4.99 7.60 -7.19
CA GLU A 77 5.61 7.77 -5.86
C GLU A 77 4.73 7.16 -4.74
N ILE A 78 3.44 7.47 -4.77
CA ILE A 78 2.44 6.96 -3.82
C ILE A 78 2.33 5.42 -3.92
N GLY A 79 2.30 4.89 -5.14
CA GLY A 79 2.22 3.46 -5.44
C GLY A 79 3.49 2.71 -5.02
N ALA A 80 4.67 3.30 -5.23
CA ALA A 80 5.95 2.73 -4.82
C ALA A 80 6.04 2.58 -3.30
N PHE A 81 5.66 3.62 -2.55
CA PHE A 81 5.62 3.56 -1.09
C PHE A 81 4.65 2.48 -0.59
N SER A 82 3.45 2.42 -1.17
CA SER A 82 2.45 1.40 -0.82
C SER A 82 2.94 -0.02 -1.15
N THR A 83 3.71 -0.16 -2.24
CA THR A 83 4.35 -1.44 -2.62
C THR A 83 5.39 -1.87 -1.61
N LEU A 84 6.27 -0.96 -1.20
CA LEU A 84 7.27 -1.23 -0.17
C LEU A 84 6.59 -1.70 1.13
N LEU A 85 5.55 -0.97 1.56
CA LEU A 85 4.79 -1.32 2.76
C LEU A 85 4.16 -2.72 2.64
N THR A 86 3.54 -3.04 1.50
CA THR A 86 2.99 -4.36 1.22
C THR A 86 4.05 -5.46 1.31
N LEU A 87 5.22 -5.27 0.69
CA LEU A 87 6.29 -6.27 0.71
C LEU A 87 6.82 -6.52 2.13
N VAL A 88 7.06 -5.44 2.88
CA VAL A 88 7.57 -5.51 4.25
C VAL A 88 6.55 -6.19 5.17
N THR A 89 5.31 -5.71 5.18
CA THR A 89 4.24 -6.26 6.04
C THR A 89 3.86 -7.69 5.65
N GLY A 90 3.86 -8.01 4.36
CA GLY A 90 3.55 -9.35 3.85
C GLY A 90 4.63 -10.35 4.22
N GLY A 91 5.91 -9.97 4.09
CA GLY A 91 7.02 -10.82 4.49
C GLY A 91 7.03 -11.09 5.99
N PHE A 92 6.81 -10.06 6.82
CA PHE A 92 6.75 -10.23 8.27
C PHE A 92 5.59 -11.10 8.74
N TRP A 93 4.45 -11.05 8.06
CA TRP A 93 3.33 -11.95 8.33
C TRP A 93 3.58 -13.38 7.80
N GLY A 94 4.26 -13.52 6.67
CA GLY A 94 4.58 -14.81 6.06
C GLY A 94 5.56 -15.65 6.89
N ARG A 95 6.61 -15.03 7.47
CA ARG A 95 7.63 -15.74 8.27
C ARG A 95 7.05 -16.64 9.39
N PRO A 96 6.16 -16.17 10.27
CA PRO A 96 5.57 -17.01 11.32
C PRO A 96 4.57 -18.03 10.78
N MET A 97 3.88 -17.74 9.66
CA MET A 97 2.84 -18.62 9.11
C MET A 97 3.42 -19.76 8.26
N TRP A 98 4.46 -19.48 7.48
CA TRP A 98 5.02 -20.38 6.47
C TRP A 98 6.50 -20.71 6.71
N GLY A 99 7.09 -20.25 7.81
CA GLY A 99 8.51 -20.42 8.13
C GLY A 99 9.46 -19.60 7.26
N THR A 100 8.96 -18.90 6.23
CA THR A 100 9.75 -18.16 5.24
C THR A 100 9.05 -16.85 4.88
N PHE A 101 9.80 -15.84 4.42
CA PHE A 101 9.24 -14.52 4.08
C PHE A 101 8.43 -14.52 2.77
N ARG A 102 8.69 -15.47 1.89
CA ARG A 102 8.02 -15.61 0.60
C ARG A 102 8.09 -17.08 0.18
N VAL A 103 6.94 -17.62 -0.18
CA VAL A 103 6.81 -18.90 -0.87
C VAL A 103 6.26 -18.58 -2.26
N TRP A 104 6.74 -19.29 -3.28
CA TRP A 104 6.30 -19.10 -4.67
C TRP A 104 5.10 -19.98 -4.98
#